data_AF-A0A931VPP9-F1
#
_entry.id   AF-A0A931VPP9-F1
#
_cell.length_a   1.000
_cell.length_b   1.000
_cell.length_c   1.000
_cell.angle_alpha   90.00
_cell.angle_beta   90.00
_cell.angle_gamma   90.00
#
_symmetry.space_group_name_H-M   'P 1'
#
loop_
_entity.id
_entity.type
_entity.pdbx_description
1 polymer ?
#
loop_
_entity_poly.entity_id
_entity_poly.type
_entity_poly.pdbx_seq_one_letter_code
_entity_poly.pdbx_strand_id
1 'polypeptide(L)'
;MRASPLVFILRYFLVISLIAATTAFLFFVLRGALNTPLVALLFLLPVGLTTALWGLGPGIVSAVSAFLSFNYFFIQPYYTFQVRHTSDVFVLLVFLFVAVIISQLVGRAQAGLAAATARERDATQLYELSTALAGL
;
A
#
# COMPACT_ATOMS: atom_id res chain seq x y z
N MET A 1 8.59 21.73 -8.67
CA MET A 1 7.34 21.93 -7.92
C MET A 1 7.43 21.20 -6.58
N ARG A 2 7.70 21.91 -5.47
CA ARG A 2 7.67 21.33 -4.11
C ARG A 2 6.22 20.93 -3.81
N ALA A 3 5.92 19.64 -3.73
CA ALA A 3 4.64 19.19 -3.19
C ALA A 3 4.48 19.81 -1.80
N SER A 4 3.39 20.52 -1.56
CA SER A 4 3.15 21.19 -0.29
C SER A 4 3.06 20.13 0.84
N PRO A 5 3.60 20.42 2.04
CA PRO A 5 3.59 19.48 3.16
C PRO A 5 2.17 19.00 3.53
N LEU A 6 1.15 19.82 3.24
CA LEU A 6 -0.27 19.49 3.41
C LEU A 6 -0.73 18.29 2.57
N VAL A 7 -0.26 18.16 1.32
CA VAL A 7 -0.64 17.03 0.46
C VAL A 7 -0.04 15.73 0.99
N PHE A 8 1.17 15.79 1.55
CA PHE A 8 1.76 14.64 2.21
C PHE A 8 0.90 14.22 3.41
N ILE A 9 0.61 15.14 4.33
CA ILE A 9 -0.22 14.83 5.52
C ILE A 9 -1.59 14.26 5.11
N LEU A 10 -2.24 14.85 4.12
CA LEU A 10 -3.55 14.40 3.64
C LEU A 10 -3.53 12.95 3.12
N ARG A 11 -2.48 12.56 2.38
CA ARG A 11 -2.33 11.18 1.88
C ARG A 11 -2.23 10.16 3.01
N TYR A 12 -1.48 10.49 4.06
CA TYR A 12 -1.31 9.58 5.20
C TYR A 12 -2.61 9.48 6.02
N PHE A 13 -3.33 10.59 6.18
CA PHE A 13 -4.68 10.57 6.77
C PHE A 13 -5.65 9.71 5.97
N LEU A 14 -5.65 9.81 4.63
CA LEU A 14 -6.48 8.97 3.76
C LEU A 14 -6.13 7.49 3.88
N VAL A 15 -4.85 7.14 3.99
CA VAL A 15 -4.40 5.76 4.20
C VAL A 15 -4.98 5.20 5.50
N ILE A 16 -4.83 5.94 6.60
CA ILE A 16 -5.34 5.54 7.91
C ILE A 16 -6.87 5.41 7.87
N SER A 17 -7.56 6.38 7.26
CA SER A 17 -9.01 6.36 7.10
C SER A 17 -9.49 5.16 6.28
N LEU A 18 -8.78 4.81 5.21
CA LEU A 18 -9.13 3.67 4.36
C LEU A 18 -8.97 2.35 5.14
N ILE A 19 -7.85 2.18 5.85
CA ILE A 19 -7.62 1.01 6.69
C ILE A 19 -8.66 0.91 7.81
N ALA A 20 -8.99 2.03 8.46
CA ALA A 20 -10.03 2.07 9.48
C ALA A 20 -11.40 1.69 8.92
N ALA A 21 -11.76 2.21 7.74
CA ALA A 21 -13.01 1.87 7.06
C ALA A 21 -13.07 0.39 6.67
N THR A 22 -12.00 -0.16 6.10
CA THR A 22 -11.90 -1.61 5.80
C THR A 22 -12.03 -2.44 7.07
N THR A 23 -11.34 -2.06 8.14
CA THR A 23 -11.41 -2.76 9.43
C THR A 23 -12.83 -2.75 9.99
N ALA A 24 -13.50 -1.59 10.00
CA ALA A 24 -14.87 -1.46 10.49
C ALA A 24 -15.86 -2.26 9.65
N PHE A 25 -15.72 -2.23 8.32
CA PHE A 25 -16.56 -3.00 7.40
C PHE A 25 -16.40 -4.51 7.63
N LEU A 26 -15.15 -5.01 7.68
CA LEU A 26 -14.87 -6.41 7.95
C LEU A 26 -15.34 -6.81 9.37
N PHE A 27 -15.23 -5.92 10.35
CA PHE A 27 -15.69 -6.21 11.70
C PHE A 27 -17.22 -6.33 11.78
N PHE A 28 -17.97 -5.46 11.10
CA PHE A 28 -19.44 -5.49 11.15
C PHE A 28 -20.04 -6.62 10.30
N VAL A 29 -19.52 -6.86 9.10
CA VAL A 29 -20.09 -7.82 8.15
C VAL A 29 -19.62 -9.25 8.44
N LEU A 30 -18.38 -9.41 8.91
CA LEU A 30 -17.64 -10.66 8.80
C LEU A 30 -17.28 -11.31 10.13
N ARG A 31 -17.51 -10.63 11.27
CA ARG A 31 -17.20 -11.14 12.62
C ARG A 31 -17.84 -12.49 12.95
N GLY A 32 -18.95 -12.85 12.28
CA GLY A 32 -19.62 -14.14 12.48
C GLY A 32 -19.42 -15.18 11.38
N ALA A 33 -18.77 -14.84 10.25
CA ALA A 33 -18.92 -15.62 9.01
C ALA A 33 -17.61 -16.14 8.38
N LEU A 34 -16.44 -15.56 8.66
CA LEU A 34 -15.20 -15.93 7.96
C LEU A 34 -14.07 -16.40 8.87
N ASN A 35 -13.29 -17.35 8.34
CA ASN A 35 -12.04 -17.81 8.91
C ASN A 35 -10.97 -16.68 8.87
N THR A 36 -10.16 -16.60 9.93
CA THR A 36 -9.06 -15.62 10.12
C THR A 36 -8.17 -15.42 8.88
N PRO A 37 -7.78 -16.45 8.10
CA PRO A 37 -6.92 -16.28 6.93
C PRO A 37 -7.56 -15.47 5.79
N LEU A 38 -8.87 -15.60 5.58
CA LEU A 38 -9.57 -14.87 4.51
C LEU A 38 -9.59 -13.36 4.78
N VAL A 39 -9.74 -13.00 6.05
CA VAL A 39 -9.69 -11.60 6.49
C VAL A 39 -8.30 -11.01 6.20
N ALA A 40 -7.22 -11.76 6.46
CA ALA A 40 -5.85 -11.32 6.15
C ALA A 40 -5.68 -10.99 4.66
N LEU A 41 -6.23 -11.82 3.76
CA LEU A 41 -6.17 -11.56 2.32
C LEU A 41 -6.92 -10.29 1.91
N LEU A 42 -8.07 -10.01 2.54
CA LEU A 42 -8.84 -8.80 2.26
C LEU A 42 -8.10 -7.52 2.69
N PHE A 43 -7.28 -7.58 3.74
CA PHE A 43 -6.42 -6.47 4.15
C PHE A 43 -5.32 -6.13 3.13
N LEU A 44 -4.99 -7.02 2.20
CA LEU A 44 -4.02 -6.72 1.14
C LEU A 44 -4.57 -5.75 0.09
N LEU A 45 -5.90 -5.68 -0.09
CA LEU A 45 -6.54 -4.77 -1.05
C LEU A 45 -6.26 -3.29 -0.75
N PRO A 46 -6.56 -2.75 0.46
CA PRO A 46 -6.27 -1.36 0.76
C PRO A 46 -4.75 -1.07 0.79
N VAL A 47 -3.92 -2.04 1.16
CA VAL A 47 -2.44 -1.91 1.12
C VAL A 47 -1.94 -1.76 -0.32
N GLY A 48 -2.44 -2.61 -1.22
CA GLY A 48 -2.12 -2.52 -2.65
C GLY A 48 -2.61 -1.20 -3.27
N LEU A 49 -3.86 -0.82 -2.99
CA LEU A 49 -4.47 0.43 -3.47
C LEU A 49 -3.69 1.65 -3.01
N THR A 50 -3.38 1.74 -1.71
CA THR A 50 -2.65 2.89 -1.17
C THR A 50 -1.23 2.99 -1.73
N THR A 51 -0.55 1.85 -1.88
CA THR A 51 0.76 1.80 -2.53
C THR A 51 0.65 2.27 -3.99
N ALA A 52 -0.35 1.79 -4.73
CA ALA A 52 -0.53 2.12 -6.15
C ALA A 52 -0.87 3.60 -6.38
N LEU A 53 -1.68 4.19 -5.52
CA LEU A 53 -2.16 5.57 -5.66
C LEU A 53 -1.16 6.60 -5.13
N TRP A 54 -0.49 6.31 -4.02
CA TRP A 54 0.32 7.30 -3.30
C TRP A 54 1.80 6.92 -3.15
N GLY A 55 2.20 5.75 -3.65
CA GLY A 55 3.58 5.28 -3.72
C GLY A 55 4.01 4.44 -2.52
N LEU A 56 5.30 4.11 -2.48
CA LEU A 56 5.90 3.19 -1.48
C LEU A 56 5.73 3.66 -0.02
N GLY A 57 5.96 4.95 0.28
CA GLY A 57 5.89 5.46 1.64
C GLY A 57 4.51 5.26 2.29
N PRO A 58 3.42 5.78 1.68
CA PRO A 58 2.05 5.53 2.14
C PRO A 58 1.67 4.04 2.13
N GLY A 59 2.19 3.26 1.19
CA GLY A 59 2.00 1.81 1.15
C GLY A 59 2.56 1.08 2.37
N ILE A 60 3.76 1.44 2.82
CA ILE A 60 4.37 0.88 4.04
C ILE A 60 3.53 1.23 5.27
N VAL A 61 3.09 2.48 5.38
CA VAL A 61 2.21 2.91 6.50
C VAL A 61 0.91 2.13 6.49
N SER A 62 0.33 1.91 5.30
CA SER A 62 -0.87 1.08 5.15
C SER A 62 -0.62 -0.36 5.61
N ALA A 63 0.48 -0.99 5.19
CA ALA A 63 0.82 -2.36 5.57
C ALA A 63 0.98 -2.52 7.09
N VAL A 64 1.67 -1.58 7.74
CA VAL A 64 1.84 -1.58 9.21
C VAL A 64 0.50 -1.36 9.91
N SER A 65 -0.31 -0.41 9.45
CA SER A 65 -1.63 -0.13 10.03
C SER A 65 -2.58 -1.32 9.86
N ALA A 66 -2.54 -1.98 8.71
CA ALA A 66 -3.29 -3.19 8.41
C ALA A 66 -2.85 -4.35 9.31
N PHE A 67 -1.55 -4.57 9.48
CA PHE A 67 -1.00 -5.58 10.37
C PHE A 67 -1.47 -5.39 11.81
N LEU A 68 -1.38 -4.16 12.33
CA LEU A 68 -1.82 -3.83 13.69
C LEU A 68 -3.33 -4.04 13.86
N SER A 69 -4.13 -3.56 12.89
CA SER A 69 -5.58 -3.70 12.92
C SER A 69 -6.00 -5.17 12.85
N PHE A 70 -5.36 -5.94 11.97
CA PHE A 70 -5.62 -7.36 11.81
C PHE A 70 -5.28 -8.14 13.09
N ASN A 71 -4.10 -7.89 13.67
CA ASN A 71 -3.66 -8.53 14.91
C ASN A 71 -4.62 -8.22 16.08
N TYR A 72 -4.99 -6.95 16.24
CA TYR A 72 -5.78 -6.51 17.39
C TYR A 72 -7.26 -6.92 17.32
N PHE A 73 -7.88 -6.88 16.13
CA PHE A 73 -9.32 -7.10 15.98
C PHE A 73 -9.71 -8.52 15.56
N PHE A 74 -8.84 -9.26 14.87
CA PHE A 74 -9.20 -10.52 14.21
C PHE A 74 -8.42 -11.75 14.67
N ILE A 75 -7.39 -11.60 15.50
CA ILE A 75 -6.63 -12.72 16.09
C ILE A 75 -7.04 -12.91 17.56
N GLN A 76 -7.18 -14.17 17.99
CA GLN A 76 -7.52 -14.50 19.36
C GLN A 76 -6.26 -14.59 20.26
N PRO A 77 -6.29 -14.02 21.48
CA PRO A 77 -7.40 -13.30 22.11
C PRO A 77 -7.61 -11.92 21.49
N TYR A 78 -8.86 -11.51 21.28
CA TYR A 78 -9.17 -10.20 20.71
C TYR A 78 -8.73 -9.07 21.64
N TYR A 79 -8.41 -7.90 21.05
CA TYR A 79 -8.02 -6.69 21.76
C TYR A 79 -6.72 -6.82 22.56
N THR A 80 -5.83 -7.74 22.15
CA THR A 80 -4.48 -7.85 22.68
C THR A 80 -3.49 -8.15 21.56
N PHE A 81 -2.23 -7.79 21.77
CA PHE A 81 -1.13 -8.14 20.87
C PHE A 81 -0.52 -9.50 21.21
N GLN A 82 -1.08 -10.23 22.18
CA GLN A 82 -0.61 -11.55 22.58
C GLN A 82 -1.15 -12.63 21.66
N VAL A 83 -0.29 -13.17 20.79
CA VAL A 83 -0.65 -14.30 19.93
C VAL A 83 -0.36 -15.60 20.67
N ARG A 84 -1.40 -16.36 21.03
CA ARG A 84 -1.25 -17.62 21.78
C ARG A 84 -1.17 -18.85 20.89
N HIS A 85 -1.81 -18.82 19.73
CA HIS A 85 -1.85 -19.93 18.80
C HIS A 85 -0.74 -19.81 17.76
N THR A 86 0.05 -20.87 17.58
CA THR A 86 1.13 -20.90 16.59
C THR A 86 0.61 -20.68 15.17
N SER A 87 -0.61 -21.15 14.86
CA SER A 87 -1.26 -20.92 13.56
C SER A 87 -1.41 -19.43 13.22
N ASP A 88 -1.73 -18.61 14.22
CA ASP A 88 -1.99 -17.18 14.02
C ASP A 88 -0.69 -16.41 13.80
N VAL A 89 0.40 -16.88 14.43
CA VAL A 89 1.75 -16.37 14.16
C VAL A 89 2.13 -16.60 12.69
N PHE A 90 1.84 -17.79 12.16
CA PHE A 90 2.08 -18.08 10.73
C PHE A 90 1.23 -17.18 9.83
N VAL A 91 -0.05 -16.95 10.15
CA VAL A 91 -0.91 -16.04 9.37
C VAL A 91 -0.35 -14.61 9.37
N LEU A 92 0.08 -14.10 10.52
CA LEU A 92 0.71 -12.77 10.64
C LEU A 92 1.99 -12.66 9.81
N LEU A 93 2.87 -13.66 9.91
CA LEU A 93 4.13 -13.69 9.16
C LEU A 93 3.89 -13.73 7.66
N VAL A 94 2.99 -14.59 7.19
CA VAL A 94 2.63 -14.68 5.78
C VAL A 94 1.98 -13.39 5.31
N PHE A 95 1.05 -12.83 6.08
CA PHE A 95 0.43 -11.54 5.75
C PHE A 95 1.48 -10.43 5.59
N LEU A 96 2.39 -10.30 6.57
CA LEU A 96 3.44 -9.29 6.53
C LEU A 96 4.36 -9.49 5.32
N PHE A 97 4.75 -10.73 5.05
CA PHE A 97 5.61 -11.06 3.91
C PHE A 97 4.93 -10.71 2.57
N VAL A 98 3.67 -11.08 2.41
CA VAL A 98 2.89 -10.79 1.21
C VAL A 98 2.65 -9.28 1.06
N ALA A 99 2.29 -8.59 2.14
CA ALA A 99 2.11 -7.14 2.13
C ALA A 99 3.39 -6.42 1.67
N VAL A 100 4.56 -6.83 2.19
CA VAL A 100 5.87 -6.29 1.77
C VAL A 100 6.14 -6.58 0.29
N ILE A 101 5.89 -7.79 -0.18
CA ILE A 101 6.07 -8.15 -1.60
C ILE A 101 5.17 -7.29 -2.49
N ILE A 102 3.89 -7.14 -2.14
CA ILE A 102 2.95 -6.32 -2.89
C ILE A 102 3.42 -4.87 -2.91
N SER A 103 3.79 -4.30 -1.75
CA SER A 103 4.27 -2.93 -1.68
C SER A 103 5.54 -2.72 -2.52
N GLN A 104 6.47 -3.68 -2.51
CA GLN A 104 7.66 -3.62 -3.36
C GLN A 104 7.34 -3.75 -4.84
N LEU A 105 6.48 -4.70 -5.22
CA LEU A 105 6.13 -4.94 -6.62
C LEU A 105 5.43 -3.71 -7.22
N VAL A 106 4.44 -3.18 -6.51
CA VAL A 106 3.72 -1.97 -6.92
C VAL A 106 4.66 -0.76 -6.95
N GLY A 107 5.56 -0.65 -5.97
CA GLY A 107 6.58 0.40 -5.94
C GLY A 107 7.55 0.36 -7.13
N ARG A 108 8.04 -0.84 -7.47
CA ARG A 108 8.93 -1.05 -8.63
C ARG A 108 8.21 -0.80 -9.95
N ALA A 109 6.96 -1.22 -10.07
CA ALA A 109 6.14 -0.96 -11.25
C ALA A 109 5.99 0.56 -11.49
N GLN A 110 5.69 1.33 -10.43
CA GLN A 110 5.65 2.80 -10.52
C GLN A 110 7.00 3.42 -10.88
N ALA A 111 8.08 2.94 -10.28
CA ALA A 111 9.43 3.42 -10.61
C ALA A 111 9.79 3.15 -12.08
N GLY A 112 9.37 2.01 -12.63
CA GLY A 112 9.53 1.68 -14.05
C GLY A 112 8.75 2.62 -14.96
N LEU A 113 7.50 2.94 -14.63
CA LEU A 113 6.69 3.91 -15.39
C LEU A 113 7.29 5.32 -15.33
N ALA A 114 7.79 5.74 -14.16
CA ALA A 114 8.49 7.01 -14.00
C ALA A 114 9.78 7.08 -14.83
N ALA A 115 10.54 5.98 -14.89
CA ALA A 115 11.75 5.91 -15.72
C ALA A 115 11.44 5.93 -17.23
N ALA A 116 10.37 5.26 -17.66
CA ALA A 116 9.94 5.28 -19.06
C ALA A 116 9.51 6.69 -19.51
N THR A 117 8.71 7.38 -18.69
CA THR A 117 8.27 8.76 -18.98
C THR A 117 9.41 9.78 -18.93
N ALA A 118 10.43 9.57 -18.08
CA ALA A 118 11.63 10.39 -18.10
C ALA A 118 12.41 10.24 -19.42
N ARG A 119 12.59 9.00 -19.89
CA ARG A 119 13.26 8.73 -21.18
C ARG A 119 12.53 9.34 -22.37
N GLU A 120 11.20 9.33 -22.37
CA GLU A 120 10.40 9.95 -23.42
C GLU A 120 10.61 11.47 -23.49
N ARG A 121 10.70 12.13 -22.33
CA ARG A 121 11.00 13.57 -22.25
C ARG A 121 12.39 13.89 -22.76
N ASP A 122 13.39 13.12 -22.36
CA ASP A 122 14.78 13.32 -22.82
C ASP A 122 14.88 13.16 -24.35
N ALA A 123 14.18 12.17 -24.92
CA ALA A 123 14.13 11.97 -26.37
C ALA A 123 13.44 13.13 -27.10
N THR A 124 12.37 13.69 -26.52
CA THR A 124 11.65 14.84 -27.09
C THR A 124 12.54 16.08 -27.10
N GLN A 125 13.27 16.34 -26.01
CA GLN A 125 14.21 17.46 -25.92
C GLN A 125 15.34 17.36 -26.97
N LEU A 126 15.89 16.17 -27.19
CA LEU A 126 16.91 15.96 -28.23
C LEU A 126 16.35 16.18 -29.65
N TYR A 127 15.10 15.80 -29.89
CA TYR A 127 14.40 16.05 -31.15
C TYR A 127 14.15 17.54 -31.40
N GLU A 128 13.72 18.29 -30.36
CA GLU A 128 13.54 19.73 -30.45
C GLU A 128 14.87 20.45 -30.74
N LEU A 129 15.97 20.00 -30.12
CA LEU A 129 17.30 20.54 -30.39
C LEU A 129 17.79 20.24 -31.81
N SER A 130 17.57 19.03 -32.31
CA SER A 130 17.99 18.66 -33.67
C SER A 130 17.19 19.41 -34.73
N THR A 131 15.89 19.60 -34.53
CA THR A 131 15.04 20.41 -35.43
C THR A 131 15.36 21.90 -35.34
N ALA A 132 15.65 22.44 -34.14
CA ALA A 132 16.09 23.83 -34.00
C ALA A 132 17.44 24.11 -34.69
N LEU A 133 18.35 23.13 -34.70
CA LEU A 133 19.65 23.25 -35.39
C LEU A 133 19.57 22.99 -36.90
N ALA A 134 18.67 22.10 -37.35
CA ALA A 134 18.50 21.76 -38.77
C ALA A 134 17.55 22.71 -39.54
N GLY A 135 16.77 23.53 -38.83
CA GLY A 135 15.86 24.54 -39.39
C GLY A 135 16.47 25.94 -39.56
N LEU A 136 17.80 26.07 -39.40
CA LEU A 136 18.59 27.24 -39.79
C LEU A 136 19.20 27.04 -41.18
#